data_AF-A0A1V9XN03-F1
#
_entry.id   AF-A0A1V9XN03-F1
#
_cell.length_a   1.000
_cell.length_b   1.000
_cell.length_c   1.000
_cell.angle_alpha   90.00
_cell.angle_beta   90.00
_cell.angle_gamma   90.00
#
_symmetry.space_group_name_H-M   'P 1'
#
loop_
_entity.id
_entity.type
_entity.pdbx_description
1 polymer ?
#
loop_
_entity_poly.entity_id
_entity_poly.type
_entity_poly.pdbx_seq_one_letter_code
_entity_poly.pdbx_strand_id
1 'polypeptide(L)'
;MFVFLTDLFLMHGSTGKHELFTYSFFCGNQTVFNQLSFTCAWPEEAVACANAPDFFYLNDRLGVKDAKFLTDEDVEKAKKYIPLYNGQANTLKSKKK
;
A
#
# COMPACT_ATOMS: atom_id res chain seq x y z
N MET A 1 0.40 9.08 -8.89
CA MET A 1 -0.91 9.67 -8.53
C MET A 1 -1.71 8.53 -7.92
N PHE A 2 -1.76 8.43 -6.59
CA PHE A 2 -2.33 7.27 -5.90
C PHE A 2 -3.78 7.56 -5.49
N VAL A 3 -4.71 7.06 -6.30
CA VAL A 3 -6.16 7.28 -6.23
C VAL A 3 -6.79 6.16 -5.40
N PHE A 4 -6.48 6.08 -4.09
CA PHE A 4 -7.00 5.01 -3.23
C PHE A 4 -8.11 5.41 -2.27
N LEU A 5 -8.44 6.70 -2.18
CA LEU A 5 -9.41 7.20 -1.20
C LEU A 5 -10.61 7.91 -1.81
N THR A 6 -10.72 8.01 -3.14
CA THR A 6 -11.82 8.74 -3.77
C THR A 6 -13.11 7.93 -3.89
N ASP A 7 -13.05 6.59 -3.89
CA ASP A 7 -14.26 5.77 -4.08
C ASP A 7 -14.99 5.44 -2.76
N LEU A 8 -14.31 5.49 -1.61
CA LEU A 8 -14.91 5.11 -0.32
C LEU A 8 -15.70 6.25 0.37
N PHE A 9 -15.53 7.51 -0.06
CA PHE A 9 -16.13 8.68 0.63
C PHE A 9 -17.28 9.35 -0.11
N LEU A 10 -17.91 8.65 -1.06
CA LEU A 10 -18.97 9.21 -1.90
C LEU A 10 -20.38 8.79 -1.49
N MET A 11 -20.74 8.81 -0.19
CA MET A 11 -22.14 8.67 0.23
C MET A 11 -22.42 9.40 1.55
N HIS A 12 -22.70 10.71 1.51
CA HIS A 12 -23.75 11.38 2.31
C HIS A 12 -23.94 12.84 1.85
N GLY A 13 -24.76 13.03 0.81
CA GLY A 13 -25.27 14.33 0.42
C GLY A 13 -26.71 14.18 -0.06
N SER A 14 -27.69 14.61 0.75
CA SER A 14 -29.13 14.51 0.48
C SER A 14 -29.64 15.44 -0.62
N THR A 15 -28.76 15.94 -1.48
CA THR A 15 -29.06 16.84 -2.59
C THR A 15 -28.38 16.24 -3.81
N GLY A 16 -29.09 15.99 -4.92
CA GLY A 16 -28.58 15.33 -6.13
C GLY A 16 -27.49 16.08 -6.90
N LYS A 17 -26.49 16.64 -6.21
CA LYS A 17 -25.27 17.21 -6.74
C LYS A 17 -24.17 16.17 -6.58
N HIS A 18 -23.54 15.81 -7.70
CA HIS A 18 -22.34 14.99 -7.67
C HIS A 18 -21.17 15.85 -7.23
N GLU A 19 -20.82 15.80 -5.95
CA GLU A 19 -19.60 16.41 -5.42
C GLU A 19 -18.47 15.40 -5.51
N LEU A 20 -17.48 15.67 -6.37
CA LEU A 20 -16.26 14.89 -6.45
C LEU A 20 -15.28 15.41 -5.40
N PHE A 21 -15.04 14.61 -4.36
CA PHE A 21 -14.01 14.89 -3.37
C PHE A 21 -12.70 14.23 -3.81
N THR A 22 -11.67 15.05 -4.05
CA THR A 22 -10.32 14.57 -4.26
C THR A 22 -9.53 14.77 -2.98
N TYR A 23 -9.01 13.69 -2.42
CA TYR A 23 -8.11 13.73 -1.28
C TYR A 23 -6.68 13.41 -1.75
N SER A 24 -5.76 14.35 -1.50
CA SER A 24 -4.34 14.16 -1.74
C SER A 24 -3.65 13.85 -0.41
N PHE A 25 -3.17 12.62 -0.26
CA PHE A 25 -2.37 12.23 0.90
C PHE A 25 -0.90 12.39 0.54
N PHE A 26 -0.21 13.27 1.27
CA PHE A 26 1.23 13.49 1.12
C PHE A 26 1.97 12.83 2.28
N CYS A 27 3.03 12.09 1.97
CA CYS A 27 3.91 11.53 2.98
C CYS A 27 4.95 12.57 3.40
N GLY A 28 4.97 12.90 4.69
CA GLY A 28 5.94 13.85 5.25
C GLY A 28 7.35 13.27 5.31
N ASN A 29 8.35 14.16 5.40
CA ASN A 29 9.77 13.78 5.35
C ASN A 29 10.12 13.03 4.04
N GLN A 30 11.25 12.32 3.98
CA GLN A 30 11.67 11.52 2.83
C GLN A 30 10.96 10.15 2.76
N THR A 31 9.71 10.07 3.22
CA THR A 31 8.93 8.82 3.21
C THR A 31 8.04 8.71 1.97
N VAL A 32 7.62 7.49 1.65
CA VAL A 32 6.77 7.17 0.50
C VAL A 32 5.55 6.37 0.95
N PHE A 33 4.47 6.48 0.19
CA PHE A 33 3.26 5.68 0.45
C PHE A 33 3.55 4.19 0.22
N ASN A 34 3.29 3.38 1.23
CA ASN A 34 3.40 1.94 1.18
C ASN A 34 2.02 1.32 0.94
N GLN A 35 1.77 0.86 -0.27
CA GLN A 35 0.50 0.23 -0.65
C GLN A 35 0.17 -1.00 0.20
N LEU A 36 1.18 -1.71 0.72
CA LEU A 36 0.96 -2.89 1.56
C LEU A 36 0.25 -2.51 2.86
N SER A 37 0.73 -1.48 3.55
CA SER A 37 0.26 -1.10 4.89
C SER A 37 -0.67 0.09 4.91
N PHE A 38 -0.87 0.78 3.78
CA PHE A 38 -1.62 2.05 3.69
C PHE A 38 -1.05 3.15 4.57
N THR A 39 0.26 3.13 4.82
CA THR A 39 0.96 4.11 5.64
C THR A 39 2.11 4.75 4.85
N CYS A 40 2.66 5.83 5.38
CA CYS A 40 3.96 6.32 4.93
C CYS A 40 5.07 5.51 5.59
N ALA A 41 6.04 5.08 4.79
CA ALA A 41 7.20 4.30 5.23
C ALA A 41 8.47 4.77 4.51
N TRP A 42 9.63 4.38 5.02
CA TRP A 42 10.89 4.65 4.33
C TRP A 42 10.94 3.91 2.99
N PRO A 43 11.58 4.47 1.94
CA PRO A 43 11.63 3.85 0.62
C PRO A 43 12.17 2.41 0.62
N GLU A 44 13.08 2.09 1.52
CA GLU A 44 13.67 0.75 1.69
C GLU A 44 12.70 -0.27 2.32
N GLU A 45 11.73 0.18 3.11
CA GLU A 45 10.76 -0.64 3.83
C GLU A 45 9.40 -0.75 3.10
N ALA A 46 9.17 0.15 2.14
CA ALA A 46 7.95 0.17 1.35
C ALA A 46 8.00 -0.81 0.17
N VAL A 47 6.83 -1.34 -0.22
CA VAL A 47 6.68 -1.93 -1.54
C VAL A 47 7.03 -0.86 -2.57
N ALA A 48 7.95 -1.17 -3.50
CA ALA A 48 8.37 -0.22 -4.51
C ALA A 48 7.14 0.32 -5.28
N CYS A 49 7.10 1.64 -5.48
CA CYS A 49 5.97 2.35 -6.09
C CYS A 49 5.50 1.73 -7.43
N ALA A 50 6.44 1.27 -8.26
CA ALA A 50 6.14 0.59 -9.53
C ALA A 50 5.41 -0.76 -9.37
N ASN A 51 5.54 -1.40 -8.20
CA ASN A 51 4.92 -2.69 -7.87
C ASN A 51 3.66 -2.54 -7.00
N ALA A 52 3.29 -1.32 -6.61
CA ALA A 52 2.05 -1.07 -5.87
C ALA A 52 0.80 -1.69 -6.52
N PRO A 53 0.62 -1.68 -7.87
CA PRO A 53 -0.54 -2.32 -8.51
C PRO A 53 -0.75 -3.80 -8.15
N ASP A 54 0.32 -4.54 -7.86
CA ASP A 54 0.24 -5.95 -7.44
C ASP A 54 -0.44 -6.15 -6.08
N PHE A 55 -0.70 -5.05 -5.34
CA PHE A 55 -1.26 -4.99 -3.99
C PHE A 55 -2.58 -4.23 -3.90
N PHE A 56 -3.16 -3.78 -5.03
CA PHE A 56 -4.43 -3.04 -5.02
C PHE A 56 -5.64 -3.88 -4.56
N TYR A 57 -5.56 -5.21 -4.56
CA TYR A 57 -6.59 -6.07 -3.97
C TYR A 57 -6.77 -5.85 -2.45
N LEU A 58 -5.79 -5.23 -1.77
CA LEU A 58 -5.92 -4.91 -0.35
C LEU A 58 -6.93 -3.78 -0.09
N ASN A 59 -7.24 -2.96 -1.10
CA ASN A 59 -8.22 -1.88 -0.97
C ASN A 59 -9.62 -2.42 -0.67
N ASP A 60 -9.95 -3.58 -1.23
CA ASP A 60 -11.26 -4.24 -1.05
C ASP A 60 -11.51 -4.67 0.40
N ARG A 61 -10.47 -4.63 1.25
CA ARG A 61 -10.55 -4.96 2.68
C ARG A 61 -10.77 -3.72 3.55
N LEU A 62 -10.65 -2.51 2.99
CA LEU A 62 -10.85 -1.27 3.75
C LEU A 62 -12.32 -1.13 4.17
N GLY A 63 -12.55 -0.88 5.46
CA GLY A 63 -13.90 -0.73 6.01
C GLY A 63 -14.68 -2.05 6.21
N VAL A 64 -14.09 -3.20 5.86
CA VAL A 64 -14.70 -4.51 6.09
C VAL A 64 -14.35 -4.97 7.51
N LYS A 65 -15.33 -4.95 8.42
CA LYS A 65 -15.13 -5.17 9.87
C LYS A 65 -14.44 -6.50 10.21
N ASP A 66 -14.75 -7.56 9.47
CA ASP A 66 -14.28 -8.92 9.76
C ASP A 66 -13.10 -9.36 8.87
N ALA A 67 -12.67 -8.50 7.94
CA ALA A 67 -11.53 -8.81 7.09
C ALA A 67 -10.22 -8.56 7.86
N LYS A 68 -9.27 -9.49 7.73
CA LYS A 68 -7.89 -9.20 8.11
C LYS A 68 -7.33 -8.16 7.16
N PHE A 69 -6.91 -7.03 7.71
CA PHE A 69 -6.29 -5.95 6.95
C PHE A 69 -5.07 -6.44 6.15
N LEU A 70 -4.19 -7.18 6.83
CA LEU A 70 -3.03 -7.87 6.26
C LEU A 70 -2.98 -9.33 6.74
N THR A 71 -2.55 -10.20 5.85
CA THR A 71 -2.26 -11.62 6.12
C THR A 71 -0.77 -11.88 6.01
N ASP A 72 -0.33 -13.01 6.57
CA ASP A 72 1.08 -13.41 6.50
C ASP A 72 1.48 -13.65 5.03
N GLU A 73 0.56 -14.16 4.21
CA GLU A 73 0.76 -14.36 2.77
C GLU A 73 1.02 -13.04 2.03
N ASP A 74 0.31 -11.97 2.41
CA ASP A 74 0.51 -10.64 1.82
C ASP A 74 1.92 -10.11 2.15
N VAL A 75 2.38 -10.31 3.39
CA VAL A 75 3.71 -9.93 3.86
C VAL A 75 4.80 -10.73 3.14
N GLU A 76 4.65 -12.06 3.05
CA GLU A 76 5.61 -12.91 2.34
C GLU A 76 5.70 -12.53 0.85
N LYS A 77 4.58 -12.26 0.18
CA LYS A 77 4.56 -11.76 -1.19
C LYS A 77 5.31 -10.43 -1.32
N ALA A 78 5.13 -9.52 -0.37
CA ALA A 78 5.75 -8.20 -0.39
C ALA A 78 7.28 -8.22 -0.26
N LYS A 79 7.86 -9.23 0.40
CA LYS A 79 9.33 -9.34 0.56
C LYS A 79 10.09 -9.25 -0.77
N LYS A 80 9.53 -9.78 -1.86
CA LYS A 80 10.12 -9.69 -3.20
C LYS A 80 10.21 -8.25 -3.74
N TYR A 81 9.33 -7.38 -3.29
CA TYR A 81 9.12 -6.03 -3.83
C TYR A 81 9.60 -4.92 -2.90
N ILE A 82 10.01 -5.27 -1.68
CA ILE A 82 10.55 -4.34 -0.68
C ILE A 82 12.09 -4.35 -0.78
N PRO A 83 12.74 -3.20 -1.02
CA PRO A 83 14.19 -3.14 -1.20
C PRO A 83 15.03 -3.72 -0.05
N LEU A 84 14.59 -3.56 1.20
CA LEU A 84 15.28 -4.06 2.39
C LEU A 84 15.53 -5.59 2.31
N TYR A 85 14.56 -6.35 1.82
CA TYR A 85 14.69 -7.80 1.67
C TYR A 85 15.48 -8.20 0.42
N ASN A 86 15.49 -7.36 -0.61
CA ASN A 86 16.27 -7.59 -1.83
C ASN A 86 17.79 -7.40 -1.59
N GLY A 87 18.18 -6.55 -0.63
CA GLY A 87 19.57 -6.46 -0.14
C GLY A 87 20.02 -7.68 0.68
N GLN A 88 19.10 -8.34 1.39
CA GLN A 88 19.34 -9.60 2.11
C GLN A 88 19.32 -10.83 1.20
N ALA A 89 18.58 -10.78 0.08
CA ALA A 89 18.57 -11.85 -0.92
C ALA A 89 19.96 -12.09 -1.56
N ASN A 90 20.79 -11.05 -1.68
CA ASN A 90 22.17 -11.18 -2.15
C ASN A 90 23.14 -11.74 -1.08
N THR A 91 22.91 -11.48 0.20
CA THR A 91 23.73 -12.04 1.29
C THR A 91 23.35 -13.47 1.66
N LEU A 92 22.07 -13.85 1.54
CA LEU A 92 21.60 -15.23 1.73
C LEU A 92 21.96 -16.16 0.56
N LYS A 93 22.03 -15.64 -0.68
CA LYS A 93 22.58 -16.39 -1.83
C LYS A 93 24.09 -16.56 -1.74
N SER A 94 24.81 -15.60 -1.15
CA SER A 94 26.27 -15.69 -0.94
C SER A 94 26.67 -16.71 0.14
N LYS A 95 25.84 -16.91 1.18
CA LYS A 95 26.08 -17.89 2.26
C LYS A 95 25.70 -19.34 1.91
N LYS A 96 25.25 -19.62 0.67
CA LYS A 96 24.88 -20.96 0.17
C LYS A 96 25.96 -21.58 -0.75
N LYS A 97 27.23 -21.18 -0.60
CA LYS A 97 28.37 -21.82 -1.28
C LYS A 97 29.39 -22.29 -0.26
#